data_AF-A0A934QF95-F1
#
_entry.id   AF-A0A934QF95-F1
#
_cell.length_a   1.000
_cell.length_b   1.000
_cell.length_c   1.000
_cell.angle_alpha   90.00
_cell.angle_beta   90.00
_cell.angle_gamma   90.00
#
_symmetry.space_group_name_H-M   'P 1'
#
loop_
_entity.id
_entity.type
_entity.pdbx_description
1 polymer ?
#
loop_
_entity_poly.entity_id
_entity_poly.type
_entity_poly.pdbx_seq_one_letter_code
_entity_poly.pdbx_strand_id
1 'polypeptide(L)'
;MSETAGKRHSGTNGLREHEVPVGEAPAGEGGDVSVQTHAPAKPQKLPNRLIGKALKHRIVRAFLRYSENRGSMLADSITYRALFSVFAAVLLGFSLAALWLGGNPDAMQALSNALEKLIPGIGKVIDPTKIDAPKSFSIVGVVSLLGLIGAAISAIASLRSALRVLADEMQDDVLFIWAILRNLLVAIGFGGLLVAAAVLTGVASVAGKVLAEWLGYEAGGTTSVVVRIVSVLLVFVIDAIAIALAFRVLSGVKPPARALWTGAAIGGVGLVVLQELSGLFVRGATTNPLLGSFAALVALLIWFNLSSQVILIASSYIIVATKEAREPVRERHGAATLLQHRRRRAEDRARIAADDLEKAREAEAEEIEKIEAGKA
;
A
#
# COMPACT_ATOMS: atom_id res chain seq x y z
N MET A 1 -51.27 61.76 11.99
CA MET A 1 -52.67 61.28 11.82
C MET A 1 -53.03 61.48 10.36
N SER A 2 -53.71 60.49 9.77
CA SER A 2 -53.78 60.14 8.32
C SER A 2 -52.55 59.30 7.88
N GLU A 3 -52.66 58.24 7.08
CA GLU A 3 -53.79 57.63 6.38
C GLU A 3 -53.41 56.20 5.92
N THR A 4 -54.42 55.31 5.89
CA THR A 4 -54.69 54.25 4.90
C THR A 4 -53.67 53.16 4.51
N ALA A 5 -54.11 51.92 4.80
CA ALA A 5 -54.31 50.82 3.84
C ALA A 5 -53.05 50.05 3.37
N GLY A 6 -53.07 48.74 3.15
CA GLY A 6 -54.12 47.74 3.12
C GLY A 6 -53.57 46.50 2.40
N LYS A 7 -54.20 45.36 2.69
CA LYS A 7 -54.15 44.05 2.01
C LYS A 7 -52.99 43.09 2.27
N ARG A 8 -53.45 41.92 2.75
CA ARG A 8 -52.79 40.64 2.97
C ARG A 8 -52.48 39.97 1.63
N HIS A 9 -51.34 39.28 1.53
CA HIS A 9 -51.13 38.24 0.52
C HIS A 9 -50.85 36.89 1.20
N SER A 10 -51.68 35.91 0.83
CA SER A 10 -51.56 34.48 1.11
C SER A 10 -50.36 33.92 0.35
N GLY A 11 -49.43 33.27 1.06
CA GLY A 11 -48.25 32.61 0.48
C GLY A 11 -48.52 31.13 0.22
N THR A 12 -48.70 30.77 -1.04
CA THR A 12 -48.54 29.39 -1.52
C THR A 12 -47.37 29.39 -2.49
N ASN A 13 -46.19 28.98 -2.02
CA ASN A 13 -44.99 28.88 -2.87
C ASN A 13 -44.90 27.46 -3.41
N GLY A 14 -45.43 27.25 -4.61
CA GLY A 14 -45.24 26.05 -5.41
C GLY A 14 -43.84 26.00 -6.01
N LEU A 15 -43.23 24.83 -5.98
CA LEU A 15 -41.96 24.48 -6.59
C LEU A 15 -42.00 24.80 -8.09
N ARG A 16 -41.17 25.73 -8.54
CA ARG A 16 -40.90 25.97 -9.97
C ARG A 16 -39.63 25.24 -10.37
N GLU A 17 -39.77 24.37 -11.36
CA GLU A 17 -38.70 23.74 -12.10
C GLU A 17 -37.83 24.82 -12.76
N HIS A 18 -36.51 24.69 -12.62
CA HIS A 18 -35.55 25.54 -13.31
C HIS A 18 -35.34 24.99 -14.73
N GLU A 19 -36.09 25.51 -15.70
CA GLU A 19 -35.77 25.34 -17.12
C GLU A 19 -34.44 26.03 -17.45
N VAL A 20 -33.52 25.29 -18.07
CA VAL A 20 -32.30 25.82 -18.66
C VAL A 20 -32.67 26.40 -20.04
N PRO A 21 -32.41 27.69 -20.33
CA PRO A 21 -32.77 28.26 -21.62
C PRO A 21 -31.89 27.66 -22.72
N VAL A 22 -32.53 27.04 -23.71
CA VAL A 22 -31.91 26.64 -24.97
C VAL A 22 -31.64 27.94 -25.75
N GLY A 23 -30.37 28.33 -25.84
CA GLY A 23 -29.95 29.46 -26.65
C GLY A 23 -30.18 29.19 -28.14
N GLU A 24 -30.89 30.09 -28.80
CA GLU A 24 -31.04 30.13 -30.26
C GLU A 24 -29.67 30.22 -30.96
N ALA A 25 -29.46 29.33 -31.92
CA ALA A 25 -28.27 29.33 -32.78
C ALA A 25 -28.32 30.53 -33.74
N PRO A 26 -27.23 31.32 -33.90
CA PRO A 26 -27.19 32.35 -34.91
C PRO A 26 -27.14 31.71 -36.30
N ALA A 27 -28.06 32.10 -37.17
CA ALA A 27 -28.01 31.82 -38.60
C ALA A 27 -26.84 32.60 -39.22
N GLY A 28 -25.77 31.90 -39.60
CA GLY A 28 -24.58 32.47 -40.23
C GLY A 28 -23.96 31.48 -41.21
N GLU A 29 -24.04 31.85 -42.49
CA GLU A 29 -23.30 31.43 -43.69
C GLU A 29 -22.61 30.06 -43.74
N GLY A 30 -22.94 29.30 -44.80
CA GLY A 30 -22.39 27.97 -45.13
C GLY A 30 -20.88 27.96 -45.40
N GLY A 31 -20.10 28.01 -44.33
CA GLY A 31 -18.70 27.61 -44.31
C GLY A 31 -18.59 26.11 -44.15
N ASP A 32 -18.02 25.45 -45.16
CA ASP A 32 -17.63 24.04 -45.16
C ASP A 32 -16.87 23.72 -43.87
N VAL A 33 -17.49 23.00 -42.92
CA VAL A 33 -16.80 22.52 -41.73
C VAL A 33 -15.94 21.34 -42.19
N SER A 34 -14.82 21.66 -42.83
CA SER A 34 -13.74 20.70 -43.00
C SER A 34 -13.30 20.30 -41.59
N VAL A 35 -13.71 19.10 -41.17
CA VAL A 35 -13.09 18.40 -40.05
C VAL A 35 -11.60 18.42 -40.35
N GLN A 36 -10.85 19.28 -39.66
CA GLN A 36 -9.40 19.29 -39.75
C GLN A 36 -8.92 17.97 -39.18
N THR A 37 -8.85 17.00 -40.07
CA THR A 37 -8.18 15.73 -39.86
C THR A 37 -6.72 16.12 -39.76
N HIS A 38 -6.24 16.39 -38.54
CA HIS A 38 -4.81 16.63 -38.32
C HIS A 38 -4.06 15.48 -38.99
N ALA A 39 -3.29 15.82 -40.03
CA ALA A 39 -2.48 14.86 -40.75
C ALA A 39 -1.64 14.06 -39.74
N PRO A 40 -1.59 12.71 -39.84
CA PRO A 40 -0.85 11.91 -38.87
C PRO A 40 0.59 12.39 -38.85
N ALA A 41 1.04 12.87 -37.68
CA ALA A 41 2.42 13.27 -37.48
C ALA A 41 3.35 12.15 -37.98
N LYS A 42 4.29 12.50 -38.87
CA LYS A 42 5.21 11.55 -39.51
C LYS A 42 5.80 10.61 -38.46
N PRO A 43 5.77 9.28 -38.66
CA PRO A 43 6.29 8.35 -37.68
C PRO A 43 7.80 8.55 -37.57
N GLN A 44 8.28 9.06 -36.43
CA GLN A 44 9.70 9.02 -36.09
C GLN A 44 10.10 7.54 -35.96
N LYS A 45 10.70 6.99 -37.02
CA LYS A 45 10.97 5.55 -37.18
C LYS A 45 12.05 5.00 -36.23
N LEU A 46 12.87 5.87 -35.64
CA LEU A 46 14.00 5.52 -34.78
C LEU A 46 13.62 5.22 -33.30
N PRO A 47 12.80 6.05 -32.59
CA PRO A 47 12.39 5.72 -31.22
C PRO A 47 11.47 4.49 -31.14
N ASN A 48 10.69 4.18 -32.17
CA ASN A 48 9.70 3.10 -32.14
C ASN A 48 10.29 1.68 -32.01
N ARG A 49 11.51 1.42 -32.52
CA ARG A 49 12.12 0.07 -32.40
C ARG A 49 12.68 -0.19 -31.00
N LEU A 50 13.24 0.83 -30.35
CA LEU A 50 13.74 0.73 -28.97
C LEU A 50 12.58 0.64 -27.99
N ILE A 51 11.55 1.46 -28.18
CA ILE A 51 10.29 1.40 -27.42
C ILE A 51 9.64 0.02 -27.57
N GLY A 52 9.55 -0.51 -28.80
CA GLY A 52 9.01 -1.85 -29.04
C GLY A 52 9.84 -2.97 -28.39
N LYS A 53 11.17 -2.83 -28.30
CA LYS A 53 12.01 -3.78 -27.54
C LYS A 53 11.82 -3.65 -26.04
N ALA A 54 11.76 -2.44 -25.51
CA ALA A 54 11.51 -2.19 -24.09
C ALA A 54 10.15 -2.76 -23.65
N LEU A 55 9.10 -2.56 -24.43
CA LEU A 55 7.75 -3.07 -24.18
C LEU A 55 7.65 -4.61 -24.22
N LYS A 56 8.65 -5.32 -24.74
CA LYS A 56 8.71 -6.80 -24.64
C LYS A 56 9.06 -7.27 -23.24
N HIS A 57 9.75 -6.46 -22.44
CA HIS A 57 10.13 -6.84 -21.09
C HIS A 57 8.96 -6.63 -20.13
N ARG A 58 8.60 -7.69 -19.40
CA ARG A 58 7.56 -7.69 -18.36
C ARG A 58 7.75 -6.59 -17.33
N ILE A 59 9.01 -6.33 -16.95
CA ILE A 59 9.37 -5.29 -15.97
C ILE A 59 8.95 -3.90 -16.47
N VAL A 60 9.17 -3.60 -17.75
CA VAL A 60 8.78 -2.30 -18.34
C VAL A 60 7.27 -2.17 -18.37
N ARG A 61 6.54 -3.22 -18.79
CA ARG A 61 5.07 -3.23 -18.77
C ARG A 61 4.52 -3.08 -17.35
N ALA A 62 5.15 -3.72 -16.37
CA ALA A 62 4.79 -3.62 -14.96
C ALA A 62 4.97 -2.19 -14.44
N PHE A 63 6.11 -1.56 -14.74
CA PHE A 63 6.40 -0.18 -14.35
C PHE A 63 5.42 0.80 -15.02
N LEU A 64 5.14 0.62 -16.32
CA LEU A 64 4.15 1.42 -17.02
C LEU A 64 2.78 1.30 -16.35
N ARG A 65 2.32 0.09 -16.04
CA ARG A 65 1.05 -0.13 -15.34
C ARG A 65 1.03 0.56 -13.98
N TYR A 66 2.12 0.46 -13.20
CA TYR A 66 2.27 1.17 -11.94
C TYR A 66 2.14 2.69 -12.11
N SER A 67 2.91 3.30 -13.02
CA SER A 67 2.86 4.74 -13.27
C SER A 67 1.49 5.20 -13.78
N GLU A 68 0.91 4.43 -14.68
CA GLU A 68 -0.36 4.72 -15.33
C GLU A 68 -1.58 4.63 -14.41
N ASN A 69 -1.49 3.87 -13.32
CA ASN A 69 -2.51 3.77 -12.27
C ASN A 69 -2.17 4.65 -11.05
N ARG A 70 -1.29 5.65 -11.22
CA ARG A 70 -0.86 6.59 -10.15
C ARG A 70 -0.28 5.85 -8.94
N GLY A 71 0.55 4.83 -9.20
CA GLY A 71 1.10 3.97 -8.16
C GLY A 71 1.91 4.68 -7.08
N SER A 72 2.51 5.84 -7.37
CA SER A 72 3.20 6.66 -6.36
C SER A 72 2.21 7.23 -5.34
N MET A 73 1.11 7.82 -5.82
CA MET A 73 0.03 8.33 -4.96
C MET A 73 -0.62 7.22 -4.14
N LEU A 74 -0.74 6.00 -4.70
CA LEU A 74 -1.19 4.82 -3.95
C LEU A 74 -0.20 4.45 -2.84
N ALA A 75 1.11 4.45 -3.14
CA ALA A 75 2.16 4.20 -2.15
C ALA A 75 2.14 5.23 -1.01
N ASP A 76 1.89 6.51 -1.32
CA ASP A 76 1.76 7.58 -0.32
C ASP A 76 0.62 7.29 0.67
N SER A 77 -0.53 6.84 0.18
CA SER A 77 -1.68 6.49 1.03
C SER A 77 -1.39 5.31 1.97
N ILE A 78 -0.66 4.29 1.48
CA ILE A 78 -0.24 3.12 2.27
C ILE A 78 0.74 3.57 3.35
N THR A 79 1.70 4.41 2.97
CA THR A 79 2.76 4.92 3.86
C THR A 79 2.17 5.62 5.06
N TYR A 80 1.24 6.55 4.86
CA TYR A 80 0.61 7.29 5.96
C TYR A 80 -0.15 6.39 6.94
N ARG A 81 -0.92 5.43 6.42
CA ARG A 81 -1.69 4.49 7.25
C ARG A 81 -0.78 3.49 7.97
N ALA A 82 0.28 3.02 7.31
CA ALA A 82 1.28 2.15 7.92
C ALA A 82 2.03 2.89 9.05
N LEU A 83 2.40 4.15 8.83
CA LEU A 83 3.12 4.95 9.82
C LEU A 83 2.29 5.14 11.10
N PHE A 84 0.99 5.45 10.99
CA PHE A 84 0.11 5.49 12.15
C PHE A 84 -0.03 4.14 12.85
N SER A 85 -0.14 3.05 12.09
CA SER A 85 -0.18 1.70 12.66
C SER A 85 1.08 1.39 13.45
N VAL A 86 2.24 1.82 12.96
CA VAL A 86 3.53 1.61 13.64
C VAL A 86 3.61 2.46 14.90
N PHE A 87 3.21 3.74 14.86
CA PHE A 87 3.17 4.58 16.07
C PHE A 87 2.23 4.01 17.13
N ALA A 88 1.04 3.57 16.74
CA ALA A 88 0.10 2.92 17.67
C ALA A 88 0.69 1.62 18.23
N ALA A 89 1.39 0.83 17.40
CA ALA A 89 2.01 -0.42 17.81
C ALA A 89 3.16 -0.19 18.79
N VAL A 90 4.00 0.80 18.52
CA VAL A 90 5.12 1.20 19.38
C VAL A 90 4.59 1.70 20.73
N LEU A 91 3.58 2.58 20.73
CA LEU A 91 2.96 3.08 21.97
C LEU A 91 2.34 1.97 22.81
N LEU A 92 1.59 1.06 22.17
CA LEU A 92 1.01 -0.09 22.85
C LEU A 92 2.10 -1.04 23.37
N GLY A 93 3.14 -1.28 22.57
CA GLY A 93 4.29 -2.09 22.94
C GLY A 93 5.00 -1.54 24.18
N PHE A 94 5.20 -0.22 24.26
CA PHE A 94 5.72 0.44 25.44
C PHE A 94 4.79 0.31 26.65
N SER A 95 3.49 0.49 26.44
CA SER A 95 2.51 0.34 27.52
C SER A 95 2.52 -1.08 28.09
N LEU A 96 2.57 -2.10 27.22
CA LEU A 96 2.68 -3.51 27.61
C LEU A 96 4.01 -3.81 28.31
N ALA A 97 5.13 -3.30 27.77
CA ALA A 97 6.43 -3.46 28.36
C ALA A 97 6.50 -2.82 29.75
N ALA A 98 6.00 -1.59 29.92
CA ALA A 98 5.98 -0.92 31.22
C ALA A 98 5.11 -1.65 32.26
N LEU A 99 3.97 -2.21 31.85
CA LEU A 99 3.11 -3.03 32.73
C LEU A 99 3.78 -4.34 33.13
N TRP A 100 4.47 -5.02 32.20
CA TRP A 100 5.07 -6.32 32.45
C TRP A 100 6.42 -6.22 33.17
N LEU A 101 7.25 -5.23 32.82
CA LEU A 101 8.58 -4.98 33.38
C LEU A 101 8.57 -4.01 34.57
N GLY A 102 7.43 -3.43 34.92
CA GLY A 102 7.31 -2.42 35.97
C GLY A 102 7.84 -2.82 37.34
N GLY A 103 7.93 -4.13 37.62
CA GLY A 103 8.53 -4.68 38.83
C GLY A 103 10.04 -4.97 38.77
N ASN A 104 10.69 -4.82 37.60
CA ASN A 104 12.10 -5.15 37.40
C ASN A 104 12.91 -3.92 36.91
N PRO A 105 13.71 -3.28 37.78
CA PRO A 105 14.47 -2.08 37.42
C PRO A 105 15.50 -2.31 36.32
N ASP A 106 16.14 -3.49 36.27
CA ASP A 106 17.11 -3.84 35.22
C ASP A 106 16.43 -3.93 33.85
N ALA A 107 15.23 -4.49 33.81
CA ALA A 107 14.44 -4.60 32.59
C ALA A 107 13.94 -3.22 32.12
N MET A 108 13.54 -2.35 33.04
CA MET A 108 13.16 -0.97 32.71
C MET A 108 14.35 -0.14 32.18
N GLN A 109 15.55 -0.40 32.70
CA GLN A 109 16.78 0.23 32.20
C GLN A 109 17.16 -0.31 30.80
N ALA A 110 16.97 -1.60 30.54
CA ALA A 110 17.12 -2.16 29.20
C ALA A 110 16.13 -1.57 28.19
N LEU A 111 14.87 -1.35 28.59
CA LEU A 111 13.85 -0.69 27.78
C LEU A 111 14.21 0.77 27.48
N SER A 112 14.70 1.51 28.48
CA SER A 112 15.20 2.89 28.31
C SER A 112 16.40 2.96 27.37
N ASN A 113 17.35 2.03 27.51
CA ASN A 113 18.51 1.94 26.62
C ASN A 113 18.11 1.59 25.17
N ALA A 114 17.06 0.79 24.97
CA ALA A 114 16.51 0.54 23.64
C ALA A 114 15.80 1.77 23.05
N LEU A 115 15.08 2.52 23.90
CA LEU A 115 14.45 3.79 23.56
C LEU A 115 15.44 4.87 23.12
N GLU A 116 16.51 5.06 23.89
CA GLU A 116 17.56 6.04 23.57
C GLU A 116 18.27 5.72 22.25
N LYS A 117 18.37 4.44 21.88
CA LYS A 117 18.88 4.00 20.58
C LYS A 117 17.91 4.27 19.43
N LEU A 118 16.61 4.18 19.67
CA LEU A 118 15.56 4.41 18.68
C LEU A 118 15.28 5.91 18.47
N ILE A 119 15.27 6.67 19.55
CA ILE A 119 15.01 8.12 19.57
C ILE A 119 16.07 8.77 20.48
N PRO A 120 17.21 9.20 19.91
CA PRO A 120 18.24 9.88 20.68
C PRO A 120 17.67 11.10 21.41
N GLY A 121 17.89 11.20 22.72
CA GLY A 121 17.42 12.29 23.57
C GLY A 121 16.09 12.04 24.29
N ILE A 122 15.43 10.89 24.10
CA ILE A 122 14.16 10.58 24.78
C ILE A 122 14.35 10.32 26.28
N GLY A 123 15.50 9.77 26.69
CA GLY A 123 15.84 9.53 28.09
C GLY A 123 16.06 10.81 28.92
N LYS A 124 16.23 11.97 28.26
CA LYS A 124 16.26 13.28 28.95
C LYS A 124 14.87 13.84 29.26
N VAL A 125 13.84 13.32 28.57
CA VAL A 125 12.45 13.76 28.70
C VAL A 125 11.65 12.81 29.59
N ILE A 126 11.99 11.52 29.58
CA ILE A 126 11.29 10.46 30.31
C ILE A 126 12.29 9.77 31.24
N ASP A 127 12.16 10.00 32.55
CA ASP A 127 12.94 9.32 33.59
C ASP A 127 12.23 8.00 33.97
N PRO A 128 12.74 6.82 33.56
CA PRO A 128 12.07 5.54 33.78
C PRO A 128 11.92 5.19 35.26
N THR A 129 12.74 5.80 36.13
CA THR A 129 12.71 5.59 37.58
C THR A 129 11.55 6.31 38.27
N LYS A 130 10.88 7.23 37.56
CA LYS A 130 9.71 7.99 38.05
C LYS A 130 8.39 7.50 37.45
N ILE A 131 8.43 6.47 36.61
CA ILE A 131 7.22 5.86 36.05
C ILE A 131 6.67 4.89 37.09
N ASP A 132 5.67 5.33 37.85
CA ASP A 132 4.86 4.42 38.67
C ASP A 132 4.17 3.44 37.72
N ALA A 133 4.66 2.20 37.69
CA ALA A 133 4.08 1.15 36.87
C ALA A 133 2.62 0.92 37.32
N PRO A 134 1.61 1.15 36.45
CA PRO A 134 0.23 0.90 36.81
C PRO A 134 0.06 -0.58 37.13
N LYS A 135 -0.62 -0.90 38.24
CA LYS A 135 -0.87 -2.30 38.65
C LYS A 135 -1.88 -3.01 37.73
N SER A 136 -2.53 -2.32 36.80
CA SER A 136 -3.56 -2.85 35.90
C SER A 136 -3.50 -2.24 34.50
N PHE A 137 -4.05 -2.96 33.52
CA PHE A 137 -4.21 -2.47 32.14
C PHE A 137 -5.17 -1.26 32.16
N SER A 138 -4.60 -0.07 32.00
CA SER A 138 -5.35 1.19 32.15
C SER A 138 -6.30 1.44 30.97
N ILE A 139 -7.24 2.37 31.15
CA ILE A 139 -8.10 2.88 30.06
C ILE A 139 -7.24 3.34 28.87
N VAL A 140 -6.06 3.91 29.12
CA VAL A 140 -5.10 4.31 28.09
C VAL A 140 -4.59 3.11 27.30
N GLY A 141 -4.33 1.97 27.95
CA GLY A 141 -3.95 0.72 27.28
C GLY A 141 -5.05 0.18 26.36
N VAL A 142 -6.31 0.22 26.82
CA VAL A 142 -7.47 -0.21 26.02
C VAL A 142 -7.66 0.70 24.80
N VAL A 143 -7.63 2.02 25.00
CA VAL A 143 -7.74 3.00 23.90
C VAL A 143 -6.59 2.85 22.90
N SER A 144 -5.37 2.60 23.37
CA SER A 144 -4.21 2.36 22.50
C SER A 144 -4.34 1.07 21.70
N LEU A 145 -4.87 0.00 22.30
CA LEU A 145 -5.13 -1.26 21.61
C LEU A 145 -6.20 -1.10 20.52
N LEU A 146 -7.30 -0.43 20.82
CA LEU A 146 -8.35 -0.14 19.84
C LEU A 146 -7.84 0.76 18.70
N GLY A 147 -7.04 1.77 19.05
CA GLY A 147 -6.38 2.64 18.08
C GLY A 147 -5.43 1.87 17.16
N LEU A 148 -4.63 0.95 17.71
CA LEU A 148 -3.76 0.08 16.92
C LEU A 148 -4.56 -0.83 15.99
N ILE A 149 -5.61 -1.49 16.49
CA ILE A 149 -6.47 -2.36 15.68
C ILE A 149 -7.04 -1.56 14.50
N GLY A 150 -7.60 -0.37 14.77
CA GLY A 150 -8.13 0.51 13.73
C GLY A 150 -7.07 0.97 12.72
N ALA A 151 -5.88 1.33 13.19
CA ALA A 151 -4.77 1.75 12.33
C ALA A 151 -4.24 0.60 11.46
N ALA A 152 -4.11 -0.60 12.03
CA ALA A 152 -3.65 -1.79 11.33
C ALA A 152 -4.67 -2.24 10.25
N ILE A 153 -5.96 -2.26 10.59
CA ILE A 153 -7.04 -2.51 9.62
C ILE A 153 -6.98 -1.48 8.49
N SER A 154 -6.79 -0.20 8.83
CA SER A 154 -6.69 0.88 7.84
C SER A 154 -5.48 0.71 6.91
N ALA A 155 -4.31 0.33 7.45
CA ALA A 155 -3.11 0.06 6.65
C ALA A 155 -3.33 -1.08 5.66
N ILE A 156 -3.89 -2.21 6.11
CA ILE A 156 -4.21 -3.34 5.24
C ILE A 156 -5.29 -2.97 4.21
N ALA A 157 -6.32 -2.21 4.62
CA ALA A 157 -7.35 -1.73 3.71
C ALA A 157 -6.77 -0.83 2.61
N SER A 158 -5.78 0.01 2.94
CA SER A 158 -5.06 0.84 1.95
C SER A 158 -4.31 0.00 0.94
N LEU A 159 -3.54 -0.98 1.42
CA LEU A 159 -2.77 -1.86 0.55
C LEU A 159 -3.69 -2.66 -0.35
N ARG A 160 -4.78 -3.19 0.19
CA ARG A 160 -5.82 -3.89 -0.55
C ARG A 160 -6.45 -3.02 -1.64
N SER A 161 -6.85 -1.80 -1.30
CA SER A 161 -7.43 -0.86 -2.26
C SER A 161 -6.43 -0.53 -3.36
N ALA A 162 -5.17 -0.25 -3.03
CA ALA A 162 -4.12 0.00 -4.02
C ALA A 162 -3.87 -1.19 -4.95
N LEU A 163 -3.80 -2.40 -4.41
CA LEU A 163 -3.61 -3.63 -5.20
C LEU A 163 -4.79 -3.89 -6.14
N ARG A 164 -6.01 -3.61 -5.70
CA ARG A 164 -7.23 -3.72 -6.50
C ARG A 164 -7.31 -2.68 -7.60
N VAL A 165 -6.98 -1.42 -7.30
CA VAL A 165 -6.83 -0.37 -8.31
C VAL A 165 -5.77 -0.77 -9.35
N LEU A 166 -4.65 -1.37 -8.93
CA LEU A 166 -3.66 -1.89 -9.86
C LEU A 166 -4.16 -3.10 -10.65
N ALA A 167 -5.04 -3.92 -10.08
CA ALA A 167 -5.61 -5.10 -10.73
C ALA A 167 -6.75 -4.78 -11.70
N ASP A 168 -7.28 -3.55 -11.67
CA ASP A 168 -8.56 -3.17 -12.29
C ASP A 168 -9.75 -3.97 -11.68
N GLU A 169 -9.68 -4.30 -10.38
CA GLU A 169 -10.68 -5.08 -9.62
C GLU A 169 -11.35 -4.17 -8.58
N MET A 170 -12.18 -3.23 -9.03
CA MET A 170 -12.68 -2.14 -8.17
C MET A 170 -13.83 -2.56 -7.24
N GLN A 171 -14.54 -3.66 -7.53
CA GLN A 171 -15.71 -4.08 -6.76
C GLN A 171 -15.39 -5.10 -5.67
N ASP A 172 -16.16 -5.03 -4.59
CA ASP A 172 -16.05 -5.90 -3.43
C ASP A 172 -17.47 -6.37 -3.07
N ASP A 173 -17.86 -7.55 -3.54
CA ASP A 173 -19.20 -8.12 -3.29
C ASP A 173 -19.35 -8.67 -1.86
N VAL A 174 -18.52 -8.19 -0.93
CA VAL A 174 -18.41 -8.74 0.42
C VAL A 174 -18.95 -7.74 1.42
N LEU A 175 -19.79 -8.21 2.34
CA LEU A 175 -20.32 -7.39 3.42
C LEU A 175 -19.18 -6.67 4.17
N PHE A 176 -19.42 -5.42 4.53
CA PHE A 176 -18.45 -4.54 5.19
C PHE A 176 -17.75 -5.19 6.40
N ILE A 177 -18.50 -5.95 7.20
CA ILE A 177 -17.99 -6.65 8.40
C ILE A 177 -16.96 -7.72 8.03
N TRP A 178 -17.20 -8.50 6.98
CA TRP A 178 -16.26 -9.53 6.51
C TRP A 178 -14.98 -8.92 5.95
N ALA A 179 -15.08 -7.77 5.28
CA ALA A 179 -13.91 -7.03 4.81
C ALA A 179 -13.04 -6.56 5.99
N ILE A 180 -13.65 -6.05 7.07
CA ILE A 180 -12.94 -5.67 8.30
C ILE A 180 -12.25 -6.88 8.93
N LEU A 181 -12.98 -7.98 9.12
CA LEU A 181 -12.44 -9.18 9.77
C LEU A 181 -11.26 -9.76 8.98
N ARG A 182 -11.38 -9.82 7.64
CA ARG A 182 -10.28 -10.24 6.76
C ARG A 182 -9.07 -9.33 6.89
N ASN A 183 -9.27 -8.01 6.90
CA ASN A 183 -8.17 -7.06 7.06
C ASN A 183 -7.49 -7.22 8.42
N LEU A 184 -8.26 -7.49 9.48
CA LEU A 184 -7.73 -7.76 10.81
C LEU A 184 -6.91 -9.05 10.85
N LEU A 185 -7.41 -10.15 10.26
CA LEU A 185 -6.66 -11.41 10.19
C LEU A 185 -5.35 -11.27 9.42
N VAL A 186 -5.38 -10.52 8.31
CA VAL A 186 -4.16 -10.21 7.54
C VAL A 186 -3.22 -9.34 8.38
N ALA A 187 -3.73 -8.32 9.07
CA ALA A 187 -2.93 -7.49 9.96
C ALA A 187 -2.25 -8.31 11.06
N ILE A 188 -2.98 -9.25 11.68
CA ILE A 188 -2.43 -10.17 12.69
C ILE A 188 -1.37 -11.08 12.06
N GLY A 189 -1.60 -11.61 10.86
CA GLY A 189 -0.63 -12.43 10.15
C GLY A 189 0.67 -11.69 9.84
N PHE A 190 0.58 -10.45 9.34
CA PHE A 190 1.74 -9.60 9.11
C PHE A 190 2.43 -9.18 10.42
N GLY A 191 1.67 -8.82 11.45
CA GLY A 191 2.22 -8.52 12.78
C GLY A 191 2.97 -9.70 13.37
N GLY A 192 2.39 -10.90 13.29
CA GLY A 192 3.03 -12.15 13.70
C GLY A 192 4.29 -12.45 12.90
N LEU A 193 4.30 -12.20 11.59
CA LEU A 193 5.49 -12.34 10.75
C LEU A 193 6.61 -11.39 11.17
N LEU A 194 6.29 -10.15 11.51
CA LEU A 194 7.25 -9.17 12.01
C LEU A 194 7.83 -9.59 13.37
N VAL A 195 6.99 -10.08 14.29
CA VAL A 195 7.44 -10.61 15.59
C VAL A 195 8.33 -11.83 15.41
N ALA A 196 7.94 -12.77 14.54
CA ALA A 196 8.75 -13.95 14.23
C ALA A 196 10.11 -13.55 13.63
N ALA A 197 10.13 -12.59 12.71
CA ALA A 197 11.38 -12.06 12.14
C ALA A 197 12.27 -11.40 13.22
N ALA A 198 11.68 -10.63 14.14
CA ALA A 198 12.42 -10.00 15.23
C ALA A 198 13.01 -11.03 16.21
N VAL A 199 12.22 -12.04 16.61
CA VAL A 199 12.69 -13.14 17.46
C VAL A 199 13.81 -13.91 16.78
N LEU A 200 13.63 -14.25 15.50
CA LEU A 200 14.63 -14.99 14.73
C LEU A 200 15.93 -14.20 14.58
N THR A 201 15.85 -12.88 14.40
CA THR A 201 17.02 -11.98 14.37
C THR A 201 17.73 -11.95 15.72
N GLY A 202 16.97 -11.91 16.83
CA GLY A 202 17.52 -11.96 18.18
C GLY A 202 18.23 -13.28 18.47
N VAL A 203 17.59 -14.40 18.16
CA VAL A 203 18.17 -15.75 18.30
C VAL A 203 19.42 -15.90 17.43
N ALA A 204 19.38 -15.45 16.17
CA ALA A 204 20.54 -15.49 15.29
C ALA A 204 21.71 -14.64 15.83
N SER A 205 21.43 -13.49 16.44
CA SER A 205 22.46 -12.63 17.04
C SER A 205 23.12 -13.28 18.25
N VAL A 206 22.35 -13.97 19.10
CA VAL A 206 22.88 -14.70 20.27
C VAL A 206 23.63 -15.95 19.84
N ALA A 207 23.03 -16.76 18.96
CA ALA A 207 23.66 -17.95 18.41
C ALA A 207 24.98 -17.61 17.70
N GLY A 208 25.04 -16.50 16.95
CA GLY A 208 26.27 -16.03 16.32
C GLY A 208 27.38 -15.70 17.32
N LYS A 209 27.05 -15.11 18.48
CA LYS A 209 28.03 -14.82 19.56
C LYS A 209 28.51 -16.09 20.23
N VAL A 210 27.59 -16.98 20.62
CA VAL A 210 27.92 -18.25 21.28
C VAL A 210 28.76 -19.14 20.38
N LEU A 211 28.43 -19.21 19.08
CA LEU A 211 29.18 -20.00 18.11
C LEU A 211 30.59 -19.42 17.87
N ALA A 212 30.73 -18.10 17.87
CA ALA A 212 32.03 -17.43 17.77
C ALA A 212 32.91 -17.68 19.01
N GLU A 213 32.31 -17.66 20.20
CA GLU A 213 32.99 -17.97 21.46
C GLU A 213 33.40 -19.46 21.55
N TRP A 214 32.52 -20.38 21.18
CA TRP A 214 32.77 -21.83 21.23
C TRP A 214 33.84 -22.31 20.25
N LEU A 215 33.88 -21.73 19.05
CA LEU A 215 34.84 -22.12 18.03
C LEU A 215 36.23 -21.51 18.27
N GLY A 216 36.41 -20.67 19.29
CA GLY A 216 37.68 -19.98 19.57
C GLY A 216 38.16 -19.11 18.39
N TYR A 217 37.28 -18.83 17.44
CA TYR A 217 37.57 -18.11 16.22
C TYR A 217 37.39 -16.63 16.53
N GLU A 218 38.50 -15.90 16.68
CA GLU A 218 38.49 -14.48 16.31
C GLU A 218 37.90 -14.40 14.90
N ALA A 219 36.87 -13.56 14.73
CA ALA A 219 36.00 -13.54 13.56
C ALA A 219 36.78 -13.50 12.22
N GLY A 220 37.12 -14.67 11.68
CA GLY A 220 37.67 -14.80 10.34
C GLY A 220 36.62 -14.38 9.30
N GLY A 221 37.07 -13.74 8.21
CA GLY A 221 36.19 -13.15 7.19
C GLY A 221 35.22 -14.12 6.51
N THR A 222 35.48 -15.44 6.51
CA THR A 222 34.63 -16.43 5.85
C THR A 222 33.37 -16.80 6.65
N THR A 223 33.47 -17.00 7.96
CA THR A 223 32.30 -17.35 8.80
C THR A 223 31.30 -16.19 8.89
N SER A 224 31.80 -14.95 8.93
CA SER A 224 30.96 -13.74 8.94
C SER A 224 30.22 -13.54 7.60
N VAL A 225 30.83 -13.92 6.47
CA VAL A 225 30.19 -13.87 5.16
C VAL A 225 29.07 -14.90 5.03
N VAL A 226 29.26 -16.15 5.50
CA VAL A 226 28.20 -17.18 5.46
C VAL A 226 27.00 -16.76 6.30
N VAL A 227 27.22 -16.27 7.53
CA VAL A 227 26.14 -15.79 8.41
C VAL A 227 25.39 -14.62 7.77
N ARG A 228 26.11 -13.70 7.10
CA ARG A 228 25.48 -12.58 6.37
C ARG A 228 24.64 -13.07 5.20
N ILE A 229 25.16 -13.98 4.37
CA ILE A 229 24.43 -14.54 3.22
C ILE A 229 23.16 -15.25 3.69
N VAL A 230 23.24 -16.08 4.74
CA VAL A 230 22.09 -16.79 5.30
C VAL A 230 21.05 -15.80 5.84
N SER A 231 21.49 -14.76 6.55
CA SER A 231 20.60 -13.71 7.07
C SER A 231 19.88 -12.97 5.94
N VAL A 232 20.62 -12.55 4.91
CA VAL A 232 20.05 -11.86 3.74
C VAL A 232 19.07 -12.76 2.98
N LEU A 233 19.41 -14.04 2.80
CA LEU A 233 18.55 -15.00 2.11
C LEU A 233 17.28 -15.30 2.91
N LEU A 234 17.39 -15.38 4.23
CA LEU A 234 16.23 -15.54 5.12
C LEU A 234 15.29 -14.34 5.03
N VAL A 235 15.81 -13.12 5.10
CA VAL A 235 15.00 -11.91 4.98
C VAL A 235 14.36 -11.81 3.59
N PHE A 236 15.12 -12.13 2.53
CA PHE A 236 14.60 -12.23 1.17
C PHE A 236 13.40 -13.20 1.08
N VAL A 237 13.50 -14.38 1.70
CA VAL A 237 12.41 -15.38 1.71
C VAL A 237 11.19 -14.84 2.46
N ILE A 238 11.39 -14.21 3.62
CA ILE A 238 10.31 -13.60 4.41
C ILE A 238 9.61 -12.51 3.58
N ASP A 239 10.36 -11.62 2.95
CA ASP A 239 9.84 -10.53 2.11
C ASP A 239 9.08 -11.06 0.90
N ALA A 240 9.61 -12.09 0.22
CA ALA A 240 8.94 -12.73 -0.89
C ALA A 240 7.63 -13.41 -0.46
N ILE A 241 7.61 -14.12 0.67
CA ILE A 241 6.40 -14.73 1.23
C ILE A 241 5.39 -13.64 1.59
N ALA A 242 5.84 -12.56 2.24
CA ALA A 242 5.00 -11.43 2.64
C ALA A 242 4.33 -10.79 1.42
N ILE A 243 5.09 -10.50 0.35
CA ILE A 243 4.55 -9.94 -0.90
C ILE A 243 3.58 -10.93 -1.56
N ALA A 244 3.94 -12.22 -1.66
CA ALA A 244 3.10 -13.23 -2.26
C ALA A 244 1.77 -13.36 -1.50
N LEU A 245 1.80 -13.37 -0.16
CA LEU A 245 0.63 -13.44 0.69
C LEU A 245 -0.24 -12.18 0.57
N ALA A 246 0.36 -10.98 0.67
CA ALA A 246 -0.35 -9.72 0.47
C ALA A 246 -1.06 -9.71 -0.88
N PHE A 247 -0.35 -10.05 -1.96
CA PHE A 247 -0.93 -10.07 -3.29
C PHE A 247 -2.06 -11.10 -3.39
N ARG A 248 -1.81 -12.36 -3.00
CA ARG A 248 -2.77 -13.47 -3.09
C ARG A 248 -4.04 -13.21 -2.30
N VAL A 249 -3.93 -12.58 -1.14
CA VAL A 249 -5.04 -12.34 -0.23
C VAL A 249 -5.73 -11.01 -0.50
N LEU A 250 -5.06 -9.97 -1.00
CA LEU A 250 -5.66 -8.63 -1.08
C LEU A 250 -6.03 -8.20 -2.51
N SER A 251 -5.33 -8.70 -3.54
CA SER A 251 -5.51 -8.20 -4.92
C SER A 251 -6.84 -8.57 -5.58
N GLY A 252 -7.54 -9.60 -5.09
CA GLY A 252 -8.73 -10.17 -5.76
C GLY A 252 -8.40 -11.07 -6.95
N VAL A 253 -7.17 -11.01 -7.48
CA VAL A 253 -6.74 -11.80 -8.63
C VAL A 253 -6.30 -13.21 -8.19
N LYS A 254 -6.58 -14.21 -9.03
CA LYS A 254 -6.04 -15.58 -8.88
C LYS A 254 -4.82 -15.77 -9.81
N PRO A 255 -3.59 -15.46 -9.35
CA PRO A 255 -2.38 -15.60 -10.16
C PRO A 255 -1.93 -17.06 -10.25
N PRO A 256 -1.33 -17.50 -11.37
CA PRO A 256 -0.62 -18.76 -11.43
C PRO A 256 0.62 -18.71 -10.53
N ALA A 257 0.98 -19.84 -9.90
CA ALA A 257 2.06 -19.90 -8.90
C ALA A 257 3.38 -19.32 -9.42
N ARG A 258 3.74 -19.60 -10.68
CA ARG A 258 4.96 -19.08 -11.29
C ARG A 258 4.97 -17.55 -11.39
N ALA A 259 3.85 -16.93 -11.77
CA ALA A 259 3.77 -15.46 -11.84
C ALA A 259 3.85 -14.82 -10.46
N LEU A 260 3.16 -15.42 -9.48
CA LEU A 260 3.16 -14.97 -8.09
C LEU A 260 4.57 -14.99 -7.50
N TRP A 261 5.26 -16.13 -7.52
CA TRP A 261 6.59 -16.27 -6.93
C TRP A 261 7.67 -15.50 -7.68
N THR A 262 7.58 -15.40 -9.01
CA THR A 262 8.55 -14.59 -9.77
C THR A 262 8.43 -13.10 -9.42
N GLY A 263 7.20 -12.57 -9.37
CA GLY A 263 6.99 -11.17 -8.99
C GLY A 263 7.31 -10.90 -7.52
N ALA A 264 6.95 -11.83 -6.63
CA ALA A 264 7.30 -11.75 -5.22
C ALA A 264 8.82 -11.78 -5.00
N ALA A 265 9.57 -12.60 -5.74
CA ALA A 265 11.02 -12.61 -5.70
C ALA A 265 11.62 -11.27 -6.18
N ILE A 266 11.10 -10.67 -7.27
CA ILE A 266 11.55 -9.35 -7.73
C ILE A 266 11.33 -8.29 -6.64
N GLY A 267 10.15 -8.30 -6.01
CA GLY A 267 9.87 -7.39 -4.90
C GLY A 267 10.72 -7.67 -3.67
N GLY A 268 10.97 -8.93 -3.33
CA GLY A 268 11.85 -9.34 -2.23
C GLY A 268 13.28 -8.87 -2.44
N VAL A 269 13.83 -8.96 -3.66
CA VAL A 269 15.14 -8.36 -3.99
C VAL A 269 15.09 -6.84 -3.78
N GLY A 270 14.04 -6.18 -4.25
CA GLY A 270 13.87 -4.73 -4.06
C GLY A 270 13.82 -4.32 -2.59
N LEU A 271 13.12 -5.08 -1.75
CA LEU A 271 13.04 -4.83 -0.31
C LEU A 271 14.38 -5.07 0.39
N VAL A 272 15.08 -6.16 0.06
CA VAL A 272 16.43 -6.44 0.60
C VAL A 272 17.43 -5.36 0.21
N VAL A 273 17.43 -4.92 -1.05
CA VAL A 273 18.28 -3.81 -1.50
C VAL A 273 17.95 -2.55 -0.70
N LEU A 274 16.65 -2.27 -0.52
CA LEU A 274 16.22 -1.14 0.28
C LEU A 274 16.75 -1.26 1.72
N GLN A 275 16.64 -2.44 2.36
CA GLN A 275 17.10 -2.70 3.74
C GLN A 275 18.59 -2.41 3.92
N GLU A 276 19.42 -2.88 2.99
CA GLU A 276 20.86 -2.60 3.01
C GLU A 276 21.13 -1.08 2.86
N LEU A 277 20.43 -0.40 1.95
CA LEU A 277 20.55 1.06 1.78
C LEU A 277 20.13 1.83 3.02
N SER A 278 19.08 1.40 3.71
CA SER A 278 18.64 2.06 4.94
C SER A 278 19.56 1.80 6.11
N GLY A 279 20.21 0.64 6.19
CA GLY A 279 21.29 0.40 7.14
C GLY A 279 22.44 1.42 6.96
N LEU A 280 22.77 1.77 5.71
CA LEU A 280 23.77 2.81 5.42
C LEU A 280 23.27 4.22 5.82
N PHE A 281 22.02 4.54 5.53
CA PHE A 281 21.42 5.83 5.88
C PHE A 281 21.41 6.07 7.40
N VAL A 282 20.97 5.08 8.18
CA VAL A 282 20.91 5.18 9.65
C VAL A 282 22.31 5.41 10.24
N ARG A 283 23.34 4.76 9.70
CA ARG A 283 24.74 4.98 10.15
C ARG A 283 25.18 6.43 9.93
N GLY A 284 24.83 7.05 8.79
CA GLY A 284 25.18 8.44 8.47
C GLY A 284 24.38 9.50 9.24
N ALA A 285 23.13 9.21 9.60
CA ALA A 285 22.23 10.16 10.27
C ALA A 285 22.60 10.45 11.75
N THR A 286 23.45 9.62 12.36
CA THR A 286 23.81 9.71 13.80
C THR A 286 24.77 10.85 14.17
N THR A 287 25.18 11.68 13.21
CA THR A 287 26.23 12.70 13.42
C THR A 287 25.74 13.94 14.18
N ASN A 288 24.43 14.19 14.30
CA ASN A 288 23.89 15.31 15.09
C ASN A 288 22.62 14.90 15.88
N PRO A 289 22.68 14.84 17.23
CA PRO A 289 21.54 14.43 18.07
C PRO A 289 20.29 15.30 17.91
N LEU A 290 20.42 16.60 17.61
CA LEU A 290 19.28 17.50 17.42
C LEU A 290 18.52 17.22 16.12
N LEU A 291 19.20 16.69 15.11
CA LEU A 291 18.59 16.26 13.84
C LEU A 291 18.22 14.77 13.86
N GLY A 292 18.73 13.99 14.81
CA GLY A 292 18.59 12.54 14.85
C GLY A 292 17.15 12.04 14.92
N SER A 293 16.32 12.63 15.79
CA SER A 293 14.90 12.24 15.94
C SER A 293 14.08 12.61 14.71
N PHE A 294 14.28 13.81 14.14
CA PHE A 294 13.61 14.22 12.91
C PHE A 294 14.08 13.39 11.70
N ALA A 295 15.39 13.15 11.59
CA ALA A 295 15.97 12.32 10.54
C ALA A 295 15.48 10.87 10.61
N ALA A 296 15.30 10.31 11.81
CA ALA A 296 14.70 8.99 11.98
C ALA A 296 13.25 8.93 11.47
N LEU A 297 12.44 9.96 11.74
CA LEU A 297 11.08 10.06 11.22
C LEU A 297 11.05 10.17 9.69
N VAL A 298 11.91 11.01 9.11
CA VAL A 298 12.03 11.16 7.65
C VAL A 298 12.54 9.87 7.01
N ALA A 299 13.52 9.21 7.61
CA ALA A 299 14.03 7.91 7.16
C ALA A 299 12.93 6.85 7.15
N LEU A 300 12.15 6.79 8.23
CA LEU A 300 11.03 5.86 8.36
C LEU A 300 9.93 6.15 7.31
N LEU A 301 9.65 7.43 7.05
CA LEU A 301 8.71 7.84 6.02
C LEU A 301 9.18 7.41 4.62
N ILE A 302 10.43 7.71 4.27
CA ILE A 302 11.07 7.30 3.01
C ILE A 302 11.11 5.78 2.89
N TRP A 303 11.45 5.09 3.98
CA TRP A 303 11.47 3.64 4.07
C TRP A 303 10.13 3.03 3.71
N PHE A 304 9.06 3.45 4.38
CA PHE A 304 7.71 2.94 4.12
C PHE A 304 7.23 3.30 2.73
N ASN A 305 7.55 4.50 2.25
CA ASN A 305 7.18 4.92 0.92
C ASN A 305 7.84 4.06 -0.14
N LEU A 306 9.17 3.95 -0.12
CA LEU A 306 9.91 3.14 -1.08
C LEU A 306 9.53 1.66 -0.97
N SER A 307 9.32 1.13 0.23
CA SER A 307 8.83 -0.24 0.43
C SER A 307 7.47 -0.45 -0.23
N SER A 308 6.54 0.48 -0.03
CA SER A 308 5.22 0.45 -0.66
C SER A 308 5.32 0.52 -2.19
N GLN A 309 6.20 1.38 -2.73
CA GLN A 309 6.45 1.45 -4.17
C GLN A 309 6.98 0.12 -4.71
N VAL A 310 7.98 -0.50 -4.05
CA VAL A 310 8.52 -1.80 -4.44
C VAL A 310 7.44 -2.88 -4.45
N ILE A 311 6.60 -2.94 -3.39
CA ILE A 311 5.49 -3.90 -3.30
C ILE A 311 4.49 -3.70 -4.44
N LEU A 312 4.13 -2.44 -4.76
CA LEU A 312 3.17 -2.12 -5.82
C LEU A 312 3.75 -2.39 -7.23
N ILE A 313 5.05 -2.14 -7.45
CA ILE A 313 5.73 -2.48 -8.71
C ILE A 313 5.81 -3.99 -8.89
N ALA A 314 6.19 -4.73 -7.84
CA ALA A 314 6.20 -6.20 -7.84
C ALA A 314 4.79 -6.76 -8.10
N SER A 315 3.76 -6.17 -7.48
CA SER A 315 2.36 -6.53 -7.72
C SER A 315 1.91 -6.26 -9.15
N SER A 316 2.31 -5.13 -9.71
CA SER A 316 2.06 -4.79 -11.13
C SER A 316 2.70 -5.83 -12.06
N TYR A 317 3.89 -6.33 -11.70
CA TYR A 317 4.52 -7.43 -12.43
C TYR A 317 3.71 -8.73 -12.34
N ILE A 318 3.24 -9.10 -11.14
CA ILE A 318 2.41 -10.30 -10.97
C ILE A 318 1.13 -10.18 -11.81
N ILE A 319 0.49 -9.01 -11.84
CA ILE A 319 -0.71 -8.76 -12.63
C ILE A 319 -0.43 -8.90 -14.12
N VAL A 320 0.62 -8.25 -14.62
CA VAL A 320 1.02 -8.35 -16.03
C VAL A 320 1.28 -9.82 -16.37
N ALA A 321 2.15 -10.51 -15.64
CA ALA A 321 2.47 -11.92 -15.87
C ALA A 321 1.26 -12.86 -15.79
N THR A 322 0.28 -12.54 -14.93
CA THR A 322 -0.98 -13.29 -14.83
C THR A 322 -1.85 -13.08 -16.07
N LYS A 323 -1.95 -11.84 -16.59
CA LYS A 323 -2.69 -11.55 -17.82
C LYS A 323 -2.07 -12.28 -19.02
N GLU A 324 -0.74 -12.34 -19.13
CA GLU A 324 -0.08 -13.07 -20.23
C GLU A 324 -0.32 -14.58 -20.17
N ALA A 325 -0.33 -15.14 -18.96
CA ALA A 325 -0.56 -16.57 -18.77
C ALA A 325 -2.00 -16.97 -19.14
N ARG A 326 -2.96 -16.05 -19.03
CA ARG A 326 -4.37 -16.25 -19.40
C ARG A 326 -4.65 -16.00 -20.88
N GLU A 327 -3.96 -15.03 -21.49
CA GLU A 327 -4.16 -14.65 -22.91
C GLU A 327 -2.84 -14.72 -23.73
N PRO A 328 -2.25 -15.90 -23.98
CA PRO A 328 -0.93 -16.02 -24.62
C PRO A 328 -0.91 -15.48 -26.06
N VAL A 329 -2.03 -15.59 -26.77
CA VAL A 329 -2.17 -15.21 -28.19
C VAL A 329 -2.09 -13.69 -28.39
N ARG A 330 -2.65 -12.93 -27.44
CA ARG A 330 -2.73 -11.46 -27.47
C ARG A 330 -1.37 -10.81 -27.18
N GLU A 331 -0.55 -11.46 -26.36
CA GLU A 331 0.81 -11.06 -25.99
C GLU A 331 1.84 -11.33 -27.11
N ARG A 332 1.65 -12.42 -27.89
CA ARG A 332 2.51 -12.75 -29.03
C ARG A 332 2.54 -11.63 -30.08
N HIS A 333 1.49 -10.79 -30.11
CA HIS A 333 1.33 -9.60 -30.95
C HIS A 333 1.39 -8.31 -30.11
N GLY A 334 2.35 -8.22 -29.19
CA GLY A 334 2.52 -7.07 -28.29
C GLY A 334 2.53 -5.71 -29.01
N ALA A 335 2.09 -4.66 -28.32
CA ALA A 335 2.03 -3.31 -28.88
C ALA A 335 3.44 -2.86 -29.34
N ALA A 336 3.59 -2.57 -30.63
CA ALA A 336 4.86 -2.15 -31.21
C ALA A 336 5.17 -0.68 -30.91
N THR A 337 4.16 0.10 -30.50
CA THR A 337 4.26 1.53 -30.21
C THR A 337 3.46 1.91 -28.97
N LEU A 338 3.84 3.02 -28.31
CA LEU A 338 3.10 3.58 -27.16
C LEU A 338 1.67 3.97 -27.51
N LEU A 339 1.41 4.42 -28.74
CA LEU A 339 0.05 4.75 -29.20
C LEU A 339 -0.83 3.50 -29.26
N GLN A 340 -0.31 2.37 -29.75
CA GLN A 340 -1.03 1.10 -29.73
C GLN A 340 -1.29 0.63 -28.29
N HIS A 341 -0.35 0.85 -27.37
CA HIS A 341 -0.55 0.53 -25.95
C HIS A 341 -1.67 1.37 -25.34
N ARG A 342 -1.67 2.69 -25.57
CA ARG A 342 -2.74 3.60 -25.11
C ARG A 342 -4.10 3.20 -25.67
N ARG A 343 -4.18 2.86 -26.97
CA ARG A 343 -5.44 2.42 -27.61
C ARG A 343 -5.97 1.12 -26.99
N ARG A 344 -5.14 0.08 -26.90
CA ARG A 344 -5.53 -1.21 -26.28
C ARG A 344 -6.00 -1.04 -24.85
N ARG A 345 -5.38 -0.13 -24.09
CA ARG A 345 -5.81 0.15 -22.72
C ARG A 345 -7.17 0.86 -22.67
N ALA A 346 -7.44 1.78 -23.60
CA ALA A 346 -8.75 2.41 -23.71
C ALA A 346 -9.83 1.37 -24.05
N GLU A 347 -9.52 0.44 -24.98
CA GLU A 347 -10.37 -0.71 -25.30
C GLU A 347 -10.59 -1.61 -24.06
N ASP A 348 -9.53 -1.95 -23.32
CA ASP A 348 -9.63 -2.76 -22.09
C ASP A 348 -10.49 -2.09 -21.02
N ARG A 349 -10.32 -0.78 -20.80
CA ARG A 349 -11.13 -0.02 -19.83
C ARG A 349 -12.59 0.04 -20.25
N ALA A 350 -12.86 0.24 -21.54
CA ALA A 350 -14.23 0.23 -22.06
C ALA A 350 -14.88 -1.15 -21.87
N ARG A 351 -14.12 -2.23 -22.11
CA ARG A 351 -14.58 -3.59 -21.87
C ARG A 351 -14.86 -3.85 -20.39
N ILE A 352 -13.93 -3.51 -19.49
CA ILE A 352 -14.13 -3.69 -18.04
C ILE A 352 -15.35 -2.89 -17.57
N ALA A 353 -15.51 -1.66 -18.03
CA ALA A 353 -16.69 -0.84 -17.68
C ALA A 353 -17.99 -1.43 -18.24
N ALA A 354 -17.97 -2.06 -19.41
CA ALA A 354 -19.12 -2.76 -19.98
C ALA A 354 -19.46 -4.02 -19.17
N ASP A 355 -18.45 -4.84 -18.84
CA ASP A 355 -18.60 -6.05 -18.02
C ASP A 355 -19.14 -5.67 -16.61
N ASP A 356 -18.68 -4.57 -16.02
CA ASP A 356 -19.17 -4.06 -14.73
C ASP A 356 -20.62 -3.57 -14.81
N LEU A 357 -21.00 -2.91 -15.91
CA LEU A 357 -22.38 -2.47 -16.14
C LEU A 357 -23.33 -3.66 -16.32
N GLU A 358 -22.89 -4.71 -17.00
CA GLU A 358 -23.67 -5.95 -17.17
C GLU A 358 -23.94 -6.62 -15.82
N LYS A 359 -22.91 -6.80 -14.99
CA LYS A 359 -23.08 -7.33 -13.63
C LYS A 359 -23.99 -6.48 -12.76
N ALA A 360 -23.89 -5.16 -12.86
CA ALA A 360 -24.76 -4.25 -12.11
C ALA A 360 -26.24 -4.43 -12.51
N ARG A 361 -26.52 -4.63 -13.81
CA ARG A 361 -27.87 -4.90 -14.30
C ARG A 361 -28.39 -6.27 -13.85
N GLU A 362 -27.55 -7.29 -13.83
CA GLU A 362 -27.91 -8.61 -13.30
C GLU A 362 -28.26 -8.54 -11.82
N ALA A 363 -27.43 -7.84 -11.02
CA ALA A 363 -27.69 -7.65 -9.60
C ALA A 363 -28.98 -6.86 -9.33
N GLU A 364 -29.25 -5.81 -10.10
CA GLU A 364 -30.51 -5.04 -10.04
C GLU A 364 -31.72 -5.93 -10.37
N ALA A 365 -31.62 -6.76 -11.42
CA ALA A 365 -32.69 -7.68 -11.79
C ALA A 365 -32.97 -8.73 -10.69
N GLU A 366 -31.93 -9.28 -10.07
CA GLU A 366 -32.09 -10.21 -8.93
C GLU A 366 -32.72 -9.53 -7.71
N GLU A 367 -32.42 -8.26 -7.45
CA GLU A 367 -33.00 -7.51 -6.34
C GLU A 367 -34.48 -7.23 -6.58
N ILE A 368 -34.85 -6.82 -7.80
CA ILE A 368 -36.25 -6.65 -8.21
C ILE A 368 -37.03 -7.96 -8.05
N GLU A 369 -36.48 -9.08 -8.52
CA GLU A 369 -37.12 -10.40 -8.36
C GLU A 369 -37.33 -10.78 -6.89
N LYS A 370 -36.36 -10.50 -6.00
CA LYS A 370 -36.50 -10.76 -4.55
C LYS A 370 -37.57 -9.89 -3.90
N ILE A 371 -37.68 -8.63 -4.32
CA ILE A 371 -38.72 -7.70 -3.84
C ILE A 371 -40.10 -8.17 -4.31
N GLU A 372 -40.25 -8.53 -5.59
CA GLU A 372 -41.51 -9.04 -6.15
C GLU A 372 -41.93 -10.38 -5.52
N ALA A 373 -40.95 -11.24 -5.19
CA ALA A 373 -41.21 -12.50 -4.49
C ALA A 373 -41.53 -12.34 -2.99
N GLY A 374 -41.54 -11.11 -2.45
CA GLY A 374 -41.81 -10.84 -1.03
C GLY A 374 -40.76 -11.39 -0.06
N LYS A 375 -39.53 -11.59 -0.54
CA LYS A 375 -38.42 -12.21 0.22
C LYS A 375 -37.36 -11.21 0.70
N ALA A 376 -37.61 -9.91 0.53
CA ALA A 376 -36.72 -8.81 0.93
C ALA A 376 -36.89 -8.43 2.40
#